data_AF-A0A2G2YUK4-F1
#
_entry.id   AF-A0A2G2YUK4-F1
#
_cell.length_a   1.000
_cell.length_b   1.000
_cell.length_c   1.000
_cell.angle_alpha   90.00
_cell.angle_beta   90.00
_cell.angle_gamma   90.00
#
_symmetry.space_group_name_H-M   'P 1'
#
loop_
_entity.id
_entity.type
_entity.pdbx_description
1 polymer ?
#
loop_
_entity_poly.entity_id
_entity_poly.type
_entity_poly.pdbx_seq_one_letter_code
_entity_poly.pdbx_strand_id
1 'polypeptide(L)'
;MSLSVEYFQVFKFKTTPLELVYVRLLRDVTQGHAIPEPSTPGVSYAHYLEELSEKDPQAFICHFYNTYFAHSAGGLMIGRKVAEKILDKKELEFYKWDGDLSQLLHNVRDKLNKVTENWKREEKNHCLEETEKSFKFSGAILRVIFS
;
A
#
# COMPACT_ATOMS: atom_id res chain seq x y z
N MET A 1 8.53 4.99 26.93
CA MET A 1 7.56 4.62 25.88
C MET A 1 7.68 5.68 24.81
N SER A 2 8.20 5.35 23.62
CA SER A 2 8.47 6.33 22.57
C SER A 2 7.16 6.83 21.94
N LEU A 3 7.13 8.10 21.53
CA LEU A 3 6.02 8.73 20.80
C LEU A 3 5.54 7.91 19.59
N SER A 4 6.41 7.06 19.00
CA SER A 4 6.08 6.15 17.90
C SER A 4 5.08 5.04 18.27
N VAL A 5 5.15 4.52 19.50
CA VAL A 5 4.25 3.46 19.98
C VAL A 5 2.84 4.01 20.23
N GLU A 6 2.73 5.24 20.74
CA GLU A 6 1.44 5.93 20.86
C GLU A 6 0.88 6.34 19.49
N TYR A 7 1.69 6.78 18.53
CA TYR A 7 1.20 7.15 17.19
C TYR A 7 0.52 5.95 16.48
N PHE A 8 1.12 4.77 16.58
CA PHE A 8 0.55 3.53 16.03
C PHE A 8 -0.61 2.97 16.86
N GLN A 9 -0.59 3.11 18.19
CA GLN A 9 -1.68 2.67 19.07
C GLN A 9 -2.92 3.59 18.98
N VAL A 10 -2.73 4.90 18.78
CA VAL A 10 -3.81 5.90 18.69
C VAL A 10 -4.56 5.81 17.35
N PHE A 11 -3.90 5.42 16.24
CA PHE A 11 -4.53 5.47 14.91
C PHE A 11 -5.02 4.17 14.28
N LYS A 12 -4.83 3.00 14.92
CA LYS A 12 -5.41 1.69 14.52
C LYS A 12 -5.66 1.55 13.00
N PHE A 13 -4.63 1.72 12.15
CA PHE A 13 -4.72 1.31 10.74
C PHE A 13 -5.01 -0.20 10.61
N LYS A 14 -4.76 -0.95 11.70
CA LYS A 14 -5.09 -2.37 12.03
C LYS A 14 -6.54 -2.83 11.77
N THR A 15 -7.38 -2.01 11.12
CA THR A 15 -8.79 -2.28 10.82
C THR A 15 -9.26 -1.65 9.51
N THR A 16 -8.36 -1.16 8.65
CA THR A 16 -8.79 -0.69 7.33
C THR A 16 -9.02 -1.89 6.42
N PRO A 17 -10.13 -1.94 5.64
CA PRO A 17 -10.35 -3.01 4.65
C PRO A 17 -9.24 -3.13 3.61
N LEU A 18 -8.37 -2.11 3.50
CA LEU A 18 -7.14 -2.11 2.72
C LEU A 18 -6.14 -3.20 3.16
N GLU A 19 -6.10 -3.59 4.43
CA GLU A 19 -5.18 -4.64 4.91
C GLU A 19 -5.56 -6.04 4.43
N LEU A 20 -6.85 -6.27 4.07
CA LEU A 20 -7.31 -7.55 3.53
C LEU A 20 -6.70 -7.87 2.16
N VAL A 21 -6.11 -6.87 1.50
CA VAL A 21 -5.38 -7.04 0.24
C VAL A 21 -4.28 -8.10 0.36
N TYR A 22 -3.56 -8.17 1.48
CA TYR A 22 -2.54 -9.22 1.69
C TYR A 22 -3.16 -10.61 1.83
N VAL A 23 -4.26 -10.74 2.57
CA VAL A 23 -4.98 -12.02 2.72
C VAL A 23 -5.50 -12.49 1.36
N ARG A 24 -6.02 -11.57 0.56
CA ARG A 24 -6.51 -11.84 -0.80
C ARG A 24 -5.38 -12.24 -1.74
N LEU A 25 -4.24 -11.54 -1.69
CA LEU A 25 -3.02 -11.91 -2.42
C LEU A 25 -2.59 -13.34 -2.09
N LEU A 26 -2.54 -13.70 -0.80
CA LEU A 26 -2.19 -15.05 -0.36
C LEU A 26 -3.15 -16.12 -0.93
N ARG A 27 -4.46 -15.83 -0.99
CA ARG A 27 -5.45 -16.73 -1.58
C ARG A 27 -5.21 -16.95 -3.07
N ASP A 28 -4.78 -15.93 -3.80
CA ASP A 28 -4.52 -16.05 -5.24
C ASP A 28 -3.23 -16.84 -5.51
N VAL A 29 -2.13 -16.54 -4.80
CA VAL A 29 -0.80 -17.15 -5.07
C VAL A 29 -0.68 -18.60 -4.61
N THR A 30 -1.53 -19.04 -3.67
CA THR A 30 -1.53 -20.42 -3.16
C THR A 30 -2.29 -21.40 -4.08
N GLN A 31 -2.95 -20.92 -5.14
CA GLN A 31 -3.74 -21.74 -6.06
C GLN A 31 -2.91 -22.33 -7.20
N GLY A 32 -1.98 -23.24 -6.88
CA GLY A 32 -1.39 -24.16 -7.87
C GLY A 32 -0.07 -23.73 -8.50
N HIS A 33 0.59 -22.69 -7.98
CA HIS A 33 1.93 -22.30 -8.39
C HIS A 33 2.90 -22.27 -7.20
N ALA A 34 4.17 -22.55 -7.45
CA ALA A 34 5.20 -22.36 -6.45
C ALA A 34 5.35 -20.85 -6.16
N ILE A 35 5.29 -20.48 -4.87
CA ILE A 35 5.49 -19.10 -4.45
C ILE A 35 7.00 -18.82 -4.48
N PRO A 36 7.48 -17.82 -5.25
CA PRO A 36 8.90 -17.49 -5.27
C PRO A 36 9.34 -16.80 -3.98
N GLU A 37 10.63 -16.84 -3.69
CA GLU A 37 11.23 -16.02 -2.65
C GLU A 37 11.06 -14.51 -2.97
N PRO A 38 10.93 -13.64 -1.95
CA PRO A 38 10.86 -12.20 -2.14
C PRO A 38 12.07 -11.68 -2.93
N SER A 39 11.80 -10.94 -4.00
CA SER A 39 12.86 -10.29 -4.79
C SER A 39 13.40 -9.04 -4.10
N THR A 40 14.61 -8.62 -4.50
CA THR A 40 15.29 -7.44 -3.94
C THR A 40 14.41 -6.18 -3.92
N PRO A 41 13.63 -5.81 -4.96
CA PRO A 41 12.75 -4.64 -4.90
C PRO A 41 11.73 -4.71 -3.75
N GLY A 42 11.14 -5.88 -3.50
CA GLY A 42 10.18 -6.08 -2.42
C GLY A 42 10.84 -5.98 -1.04
N VAL A 43 11.97 -6.67 -0.86
CA VAL A 43 12.74 -6.68 0.40
C VAL A 43 13.25 -5.28 0.73
N SER A 44 13.85 -4.57 -0.24
CA SER A 44 14.36 -3.22 -0.03
C SER A 44 13.25 -2.23 0.34
N TYR A 45 12.07 -2.34 -0.30
CA TYR A 45 10.96 -1.45 0.05
C TYR A 45 10.40 -1.78 1.44
N ALA A 46 10.26 -3.05 1.79
CA ALA A 46 9.79 -3.47 3.10
C ALA A 46 10.67 -2.93 4.23
N HIS A 47 12.01 -3.09 4.12
CA HIS A 47 12.94 -2.54 5.10
C HIS A 47 12.86 -1.01 5.20
N TYR A 48 12.71 -0.32 4.06
CA TYR A 48 12.57 1.13 4.06
C TYR A 48 11.30 1.57 4.80
N LEU A 49 10.17 0.89 4.56
CA LEU A 49 8.90 1.18 5.26
C LEU A 49 8.99 0.89 6.76
N GLU A 50 9.67 -0.19 7.15
CA GLU A 50 9.91 -0.53 8.55
C GLU A 50 10.69 0.59 9.26
N GLU A 51 11.78 1.06 8.64
CA GLU A 51 12.57 2.18 9.17
C GLU A 51 11.75 3.47 9.29
N LEU A 52 11.00 3.84 8.25
CA LEU A 52 10.14 5.04 8.29
C LEU A 52 9.08 4.93 9.39
N SER A 53 8.50 3.75 9.59
CA SER A 53 7.46 3.56 10.60
C SER A 53 7.91 3.90 12.03
N GLU A 54 9.20 3.74 12.31
CA GLU A 54 9.78 4.02 13.62
C GLU A 54 10.31 5.46 13.74
N LYS A 55 10.88 5.99 12.67
CA LYS A 55 11.70 7.21 12.69
C LYS A 55 11.02 8.43 12.07
N ASP A 56 10.11 8.23 11.13
CA ASP A 56 9.59 9.28 10.26
C ASP A 56 8.12 9.02 9.86
N PRO A 57 7.17 9.35 10.75
CA PRO A 57 5.75 9.06 10.52
C PRO A 57 5.16 9.87 9.35
N GLN A 58 5.69 11.06 9.06
CA GLN A 58 5.24 11.87 7.93
C GLN A 58 5.58 11.19 6.59
N ALA A 59 6.83 10.75 6.43
CA ALA A 59 7.26 9.97 5.28
C ALA A 59 6.46 8.67 5.17
N PHE A 60 6.31 7.93 6.27
CA PHE A 60 5.56 6.68 6.29
C PHE A 60 4.12 6.86 5.78
N ILE A 61 3.42 7.91 6.20
CA ILE A 61 2.05 8.21 5.76
C ILE A 61 1.99 8.49 4.25
N CYS A 62 2.98 9.16 3.67
CA CYS A 62 3.08 9.34 2.22
C CYS A 62 3.11 8.01 1.48
N HIS A 63 3.95 7.09 1.95
CA HIS A 63 4.09 5.76 1.37
C HIS A 63 2.84 4.90 1.56
N PHE A 64 2.21 4.97 2.74
CA PHE A 64 0.93 4.30 3.00
C PHE A 64 -0.14 4.75 2.01
N TYR A 65 -0.33 6.08 1.87
CA TYR A 65 -1.30 6.64 0.94
C TYR A 65 -1.03 6.19 -0.50
N ASN A 66 0.18 6.42 -1.00
CA ASN A 66 0.49 6.13 -2.39
C ASN A 66 0.36 4.63 -2.72
N THR A 67 0.82 3.74 -1.85
CA THR A 67 0.73 2.28 -2.06
C THR A 67 -0.72 1.83 -2.22
N TYR A 68 -1.59 2.14 -1.25
CA TYR A 68 -2.96 1.65 -1.26
C TYR A 68 -3.85 2.34 -2.29
N PHE A 69 -3.71 3.66 -2.46
CA PHE A 69 -4.51 4.39 -3.45
C PHE A 69 -4.09 4.03 -4.88
N ALA A 70 -2.79 3.83 -5.15
CA ALA A 70 -2.35 3.35 -6.46
C ALA A 70 -2.91 1.96 -6.79
N HIS A 71 -2.92 1.03 -5.82
CA HIS A 71 -3.52 -0.30 -6.00
C HIS A 71 -5.00 -0.22 -6.35
N SER A 72 -5.77 0.57 -5.60
CA SER A 72 -7.21 0.77 -5.81
C SER A 72 -7.60 1.50 -7.09
N ALA A 73 -6.63 2.10 -7.80
CA ALA A 73 -6.85 2.85 -9.02
C ALA A 73 -6.10 2.19 -10.20
N GLY A 74 -4.83 2.56 -10.41
CA GLY A 74 -4.01 2.04 -11.50
C GLY A 74 -3.76 0.53 -11.40
N GLY A 75 -3.69 -0.01 -10.18
CA GLY A 75 -3.51 -1.44 -9.94
C GLY A 75 -4.64 -2.30 -10.52
N LEU A 76 -5.89 -1.83 -10.45
CA LEU A 76 -7.05 -2.52 -11.05
C LEU A 76 -6.90 -2.66 -12.58
N MET A 77 -6.44 -1.59 -13.24
CA MET A 77 -6.20 -1.58 -14.69
C MET A 77 -5.09 -2.55 -15.08
N ILE A 78 -3.98 -2.55 -14.34
CA ILE A 78 -2.85 -3.47 -14.56
C ILE A 78 -3.31 -4.92 -14.36
N GLY A 79 -3.99 -5.21 -13.26
CA GLY A 79 -4.51 -6.53 -12.94
C GLY A 79 -5.40 -7.11 -14.03
N ARG A 80 -6.36 -6.32 -14.49
CA ARG A 80 -7.23 -6.70 -15.62
C ARG A 80 -6.42 -7.03 -16.87
N LYS A 81 -5.42 -6.21 -17.22
CA LYS A 81 -4.59 -6.41 -18.41
C LYS A 81 -3.69 -7.65 -18.32
N VAL A 82 -3.16 -7.95 -17.13
CA VAL A 82 -2.39 -9.18 -16.88
C VAL A 82 -3.31 -10.39 -16.98
N ALA A 83 -4.47 -10.37 -16.31
CA ALA A 83 -5.42 -11.47 -16.34
C ALA A 83 -5.96 -11.77 -17.75
N GLU A 84 -6.25 -10.74 -18.54
CA GLU A 84 -6.62 -10.87 -19.97
C GLU A 84 -5.56 -11.61 -20.80
N LYS A 85 -4.28 -11.48 -20.44
CA LYS A 85 -3.16 -12.04 -21.21
C LYS A 85 -2.79 -13.45 -20.79
N ILE A 86 -2.76 -13.73 -19.48
CA ILE A 86 -2.14 -14.97 -18.97
C ILE A 86 -3.00 -15.77 -17.99
N LEU A 87 -4.19 -15.26 -17.60
CA LEU A 87 -5.06 -15.92 -16.60
C LEU A 87 -6.49 -16.16 -17.12
N ASP A 88 -6.69 -16.25 -18.44
CA ASP A 88 -8.01 -16.44 -19.06
C ASP A 88 -9.08 -15.48 -18.51
N LYS A 89 -8.70 -14.20 -18.34
CA LYS A 89 -9.56 -13.14 -17.79
C LYS A 89 -10.07 -13.40 -16.36
N LYS A 90 -9.45 -14.32 -15.61
CA LYS A 90 -9.78 -14.58 -14.20
C LYS A 90 -9.64 -13.30 -13.37
N GLU A 91 -10.70 -12.95 -12.66
CA GLU A 91 -10.66 -11.88 -11.68
C GLU A 91 -10.05 -12.39 -10.36
N LEU A 92 -8.85 -11.90 -10.04
CA LEU A 92 -8.13 -12.26 -8.82
C LEU A 92 -8.72 -11.59 -7.57
N GLU A 93 -8.68 -12.28 -6.44
CA GLU A 93 -9.18 -11.78 -5.16
C GLU A 93 -8.46 -10.51 -4.72
N PHE A 94 -7.18 -10.36 -5.08
CA PHE A 94 -6.33 -9.20 -4.81
C PHE A 94 -6.93 -7.86 -5.28
N TYR A 95 -7.80 -7.88 -6.29
CA TYR A 95 -8.47 -6.69 -6.84
C TYR A 95 -9.91 -6.50 -6.36
N LYS A 96 -10.42 -7.41 -5.53
CA LYS A 96 -11.78 -7.36 -4.99
C LYS A 96 -11.80 -6.66 -3.63
N TRP A 97 -12.94 -6.07 -3.31
CA TRP A 97 -13.16 -5.29 -2.09
C TRP A 97 -14.47 -5.71 -1.42
N ASP A 98 -14.48 -5.73 -0.08
CA ASP A 98 -15.71 -5.94 0.67
C ASP A 98 -16.43 -4.60 0.86
N GLY A 99 -17.47 -4.38 0.05
CA GLY A 99 -18.26 -3.16 0.06
C GLY A 99 -17.88 -2.16 -1.05
N ASP A 100 -18.43 -0.95 -0.96
CA ASP A 100 -18.21 0.10 -1.96
C ASP A 100 -16.81 0.71 -1.84
N LEU A 101 -15.98 0.53 -2.87
CA LEU A 101 -14.59 1.00 -2.88
C LEU A 101 -14.51 2.53 -2.71
N SER A 102 -15.44 3.30 -3.29
CA SER A 102 -15.42 4.76 -3.16
C SER A 102 -15.59 5.20 -1.71
N GLN A 103 -16.55 4.59 -1.00
CA GLN A 103 -16.78 4.82 0.42
C GLN A 103 -15.59 4.37 1.28
N LEU A 104 -14.99 3.22 0.97
CA LEU A 104 -13.77 2.76 1.65
C LEU A 104 -12.63 3.76 1.52
N LEU A 105 -12.37 4.24 0.30
CA LEU A 105 -11.31 5.22 0.04
C LEU A 105 -11.62 6.57 0.69
N HIS A 106 -12.88 7.01 0.69
CA HIS A 106 -13.29 8.22 1.38
C HIS A 106 -13.01 8.14 2.88
N ASN A 107 -13.42 7.05 3.53
CA ASN A 107 -13.19 6.84 4.96
C ASN A 107 -11.69 6.83 5.32
N VAL A 108 -10.84 6.30 4.45
CA VAL A 108 -9.39 6.33 4.63
C VAL A 108 -8.83 7.76 4.47
N ARG A 109 -9.32 8.53 3.49
CA ARG A 109 -8.95 9.96 3.35
C ARG A 109 -9.32 10.76 4.59
N ASP A 110 -10.51 10.55 5.15
CA ASP A 110 -10.93 11.25 6.37
C ASP A 110 -10.03 10.94 7.56
N LYS A 111 -9.62 9.67 7.71
CA LYS A 111 -8.64 9.28 8.73
C LYS A 111 -7.28 9.96 8.51
N LEU A 112 -6.79 9.99 7.28
CA LEU A 112 -5.53 10.66 6.94
C LEU A 112 -5.61 12.16 7.19
N ASN A 113 -6.71 12.81 6.83
CA ASN A 113 -6.95 14.22 7.11
C ASN A 113 -6.92 14.49 8.61
N LYS A 114 -7.52 13.62 9.43
CA LYS A 114 -7.49 13.74 10.90
C LYS A 114 -6.09 13.53 11.49
N VAL A 115 -5.31 12.57 10.98
CA VAL A 115 -3.90 12.36 11.40
C VAL A 115 -3.06 13.61 11.12
N THR A 116 -3.27 14.21 9.96
CA THR A 116 -2.44 15.31 9.44
C THR A 116 -2.96 16.70 9.81
N GLU A 117 -4.11 16.79 10.49
CA GLU A 117 -4.76 18.05 10.83
C GLU A 117 -3.82 18.98 11.59
N ASN A 118 -3.17 18.44 12.62
CA ASN A 118 -2.28 19.17 13.53
C ASN A 118 -0.82 19.27 13.05
N TRP A 119 -0.50 18.71 11.87
CA TRP A 119 0.85 18.83 11.32
C TRP A 119 1.14 20.27 10.91
N LYS A 120 2.36 20.71 11.25
CA LYS A 120 2.94 21.95 10.75
C LYS A 120 3.09 21.89 9.23
N ARG A 121 3.29 23.05 8.62
CA ARG A 121 3.45 23.14 7.15
C ARG A 121 4.68 22.35 6.70
N GLU A 122 5.75 22.38 7.47
CA GLU A 122 7.01 21.68 7.19
C GLU A 122 6.82 20.16 7.23
N GLU A 123 6.05 19.65 8.19
CA GLU A 123 5.71 18.22 8.29
C GLU A 123 4.85 17.75 7.10
N LYS A 124 3.89 18.58 6.67
CA LYS A 124 3.10 18.30 5.45
C LYS A 124 3.96 18.32 4.20
N ASN A 125 4.88 19.27 4.09
CA ASN A 125 5.80 19.35 2.95
C ASN A 125 6.73 18.13 2.92
N HIS A 126 7.30 17.74 4.06
CA HIS A 126 8.16 16.55 4.18
C HIS A 126 7.44 15.27 3.74
N CYS A 127 6.19 15.09 4.15
CA CYS A 127 5.35 14.00 3.63
C CYS A 127 5.24 14.05 2.09
N LEU A 128 5.00 15.22 1.50
CA LEU A 128 4.88 15.35 0.04
C LEU A 128 6.20 15.09 -0.71
N GLU A 129 7.34 15.44 -0.12
CA GLU A 129 8.68 15.24 -0.69
C GLU A 129 9.01 13.74 -0.89
N GLU A 130 8.46 12.86 -0.06
CA GLU A 130 8.64 11.40 -0.18
C GLU A 130 7.86 10.76 -1.34
N THR A 131 7.01 11.52 -2.04
CA THR A 131 6.17 10.99 -3.13
C THR A 131 7.02 10.34 -4.23
N GLU A 132 8.05 11.03 -4.73
CA GLU A 132 8.91 10.50 -5.80
C GLU A 132 9.54 9.16 -5.40
N LYS A 133 9.99 9.06 -4.14
CA LYS A 133 10.62 7.85 -3.61
C LYS A 133 9.62 6.70 -3.52
N SER A 134 8.38 6.96 -3.12
CA SER A 134 7.29 5.99 -3.15
C SER A 134 7.03 5.43 -4.54
N PHE A 135 7.00 6.30 -5.56
CA PHE A 135 6.87 5.88 -6.96
C PHE A 135 8.10 5.08 -7.44
N LYS A 136 9.30 5.44 -7.03
CA LYS A 136 10.54 4.71 -7.39
C LYS A 136 10.52 3.29 -6.86
N PHE A 137 10.17 3.09 -5.58
CA PHE A 137 10.08 1.77 -4.97
C PHE A 137 8.94 0.94 -5.59
N SER A 138 7.74 1.51 -5.67
CA SER A 138 6.57 0.82 -6.23
C SER A 138 6.78 0.45 -7.70
N GLY A 139 7.39 1.34 -8.48
CA GLY A 139 7.75 1.08 -9.87
C GLY A 139 8.80 -0.02 -10.03
N ALA A 140 9.73 -0.17 -9.09
CA ALA A 140 10.69 -1.27 -9.11
C ALA A 140 10.01 -2.63 -8.89
N ILE A 141 9.02 -2.70 -7.99
CA ILE A 141 8.20 -3.91 -7.80
C ILE A 141 7.35 -4.19 -9.03
N LEU A 142 6.68 -3.18 -9.60
CA LEU A 142 5.85 -3.35 -10.80
C LEU A 142 6.64 -3.89 -12.00
N ARG A 143 7.92 -3.53 -12.14
CA ARG A 143 8.79 -4.06 -13.21
C ARG A 143 9.01 -5.57 -13.12
N VAL A 144 8.84 -6.19 -11.95
CA VAL A 144 8.94 -7.65 -11.78
C VAL A 144 7.88 -8.39 -12.59
N ILE A 145 6.74 -7.76 -12.91
CA ILE A 145 5.69 -8.35 -13.77
C ILE A 145 6.23 -8.68 -15.18
N PHE A 146 7.25 -7.94 -15.64
CA PHE A 146 7.84 -8.09 -16.98
C PHE A 146 9.19 -8.80 -16.97
N SER A 147 9.66 -9.25 -15.80
CA SER A 147 10.95 -9.93 -15.62
C SER A 147 10.79 -11.43 -15.78
#